data_AF-A0A485KB64-F1
#
_entry.id   AF-A0A485KB64-F1
#
_cell.length_a   1.000
_cell.length_b   1.000
_cell.length_c   1.000
_cell.angle_alpha   90.00
_cell.angle_beta   90.00
_cell.angle_gamma   90.00
#
_symmetry.space_group_name_H-M   'P 1'
#
loop_
_entity.id
_entity.type
_entity.pdbx_description
1 polymer ?
#
loop_
_entity_poly.entity_id
_entity_poly.type
_entity_poly.pdbx_seq_one_letter_code
_entity_poly.pdbx_strand_id
1 'polypeptide(L)'
;MSTASLLAHAAKTGDLDTLRQLVERSDNDVQFYDPDAFNTTPFQHACHNGHPRVAQYLLQLYKQHDMDVTGLDVCQRKCPNPELVKFVQGKQTIDDSVARDTIANLSVWDAAKGGHVTRLRDLVQLRKMAPCQNPPVHLADADNHTALYYACLGNHVEGFAVLVPAFKAAMDDAEYAVEMEVCRKVATTPTAIGLLDGSLMMRDLFAPPAGSKSTKKNAK
;
A
#
# COMPACT_ATOMS: atom_id res chain seq x y z
N MET A 1 10.91 0.22 14.39
CA MET A 1 10.98 -0.12 12.96
C MET A 1 12.26 0.48 12.42
N SER A 2 13.08 -0.27 11.68
CA SER A 2 14.28 0.28 11.02
C SER A 2 13.89 1.09 9.78
N THR A 3 14.75 2.01 9.34
CA THR A 3 14.58 2.77 8.10
C THR A 3 14.50 1.88 6.86
N ALA A 4 15.23 0.76 6.84
CA ALA A 4 15.12 -0.29 5.80
C ALA A 4 13.73 -0.92 5.76
N SER A 5 13.12 -1.14 6.92
CA SER A 5 11.74 -1.62 7.00
C SER A 5 10.73 -0.61 6.47
N LEU A 6 10.98 0.70 6.62
CA LEU A 6 10.11 1.76 6.10
C LEU A 6 10.24 1.89 4.58
N LEU A 7 11.46 1.83 4.04
CA LEU A 7 11.70 1.90 2.61
C LEU A 7 11.10 0.70 1.87
N ALA A 8 11.31 -0.51 2.40
CA ALA A 8 10.68 -1.73 1.90
C ALA A 8 9.15 -1.65 1.96
N HIS A 9 8.59 -1.09 3.04
CA HIS A 9 7.14 -0.88 3.17
C HIS A 9 6.60 0.12 2.15
N ALA A 10 7.29 1.23 1.92
CA ALA A 10 6.91 2.21 0.90
C ALA A 10 6.92 1.57 -0.50
N ALA A 11 7.94 0.78 -0.82
CA ALA A 11 8.01 0.08 -2.09
C ALA A 11 6.92 -0.99 -2.25
N LYS A 12 6.69 -1.78 -1.20
CA LYS A 12 5.64 -2.81 -1.13
C LYS A 12 4.24 -2.23 -1.30
N THR A 13 4.01 -1.02 -0.77
CA THR A 13 2.70 -0.34 -0.83
C THR A 13 2.60 0.67 -1.96
N GLY A 14 3.59 0.73 -2.86
CA GLY A 14 3.59 1.63 -4.01
C GLY A 14 3.72 3.11 -3.68
N ASP A 15 4.04 3.46 -2.42
CA ASP A 15 4.11 4.83 -1.92
C ASP A 15 5.34 5.57 -2.46
N LEU A 16 5.24 6.04 -3.71
CA LEU A 16 6.34 6.71 -4.40
C LEU A 16 6.80 7.99 -3.68
N ASP A 17 5.87 8.75 -3.10
CA ASP A 17 6.21 10.00 -2.42
C ASP A 17 7.00 9.74 -1.14
N THR A 18 6.53 8.83 -0.30
CA THR A 18 7.28 8.41 0.90
C THR A 18 8.62 7.80 0.51
N LEU A 19 8.66 6.98 -0.53
CA LEU A 19 9.89 6.35 -1.00
C LEU A 19 10.90 7.39 -1.48
N ARG A 20 10.50 8.39 -2.28
CA ARG A 20 11.35 9.52 -2.69
C ARG A 20 11.91 10.27 -1.48
N GLN A 21 11.04 10.66 -0.55
CA GLN A 21 11.46 11.36 0.66
C GLN A 21 12.45 10.56 1.51
N LEU A 22 12.31 9.22 1.56
CA LEU A 22 13.22 8.36 2.30
C LEU A 22 14.58 8.22 1.59
N VAL A 23 14.61 8.16 0.25
CA VAL A 23 15.86 8.09 -0.53
C VAL A 23 16.61 9.41 -0.53
N GLU A 24 15.90 10.54 -0.62
CA GLU A 24 16.50 11.88 -0.72
C GLU A 24 17.07 12.40 0.61
N ARG A 25 16.72 11.78 1.74
CA ARG A 25 17.27 12.15 3.06
C ARG A 25 18.71 11.63 3.20
N SER A 26 19.65 12.57 3.22
CA SER A 26 21.11 12.36 3.38
C SER A 26 21.52 11.68 4.69
N ASP A 27 20.63 11.62 5.68
CA ASP A 27 20.95 11.17 7.04
C ASP A 27 20.63 9.68 7.26
N ASN A 28 20.22 8.96 6.21
CA ASN A 28 19.81 7.56 6.31
C ASN A 28 20.99 6.61 6.04
N ASP A 29 21.28 5.74 7.02
CA ASP A 29 22.21 4.60 6.88
C ASP A 29 21.74 3.53 5.87
N VAL A 30 20.57 3.73 5.25
CA VAL A 30 19.91 2.74 4.39
C VAL A 30 19.84 3.28 2.97
N GLN A 31 20.38 2.49 2.05
CA GLN A 31 20.43 2.77 0.63
C GLN A 31 19.19 2.25 -0.10
N PHE A 32 18.88 2.85 -1.26
CA PHE A 32 17.70 2.49 -2.05
C PHE A 32 17.73 1.03 -2.59
N TYR A 33 18.89 0.39 -2.55
CA TYR A 33 19.13 -0.97 -2.99
C TYR A 33 19.31 -1.97 -1.83
N ASP A 34 19.29 -1.51 -0.58
CA ASP A 34 19.53 -2.38 0.58
C ASP A 34 18.37 -3.38 0.76
N PRO A 35 18.66 -4.68 0.86
CA PRO A 35 17.62 -5.66 1.13
C PRO A 35 17.10 -5.55 2.57
N ASP A 36 15.83 -5.87 2.75
CA ASP A 36 15.22 -5.97 4.08
C ASP A 36 15.63 -7.26 4.82
N ALA A 37 15.03 -7.51 5.99
CA ALA A 37 15.28 -8.71 6.80
C ALA A 37 14.90 -10.02 6.09
N PHE A 38 14.13 -9.97 5.00
CA PHE A 38 13.77 -11.10 4.15
C PHE A 38 14.65 -11.22 2.91
N ASN A 39 15.77 -10.49 2.89
CA ASN A 39 16.68 -10.42 1.75
C ASN A 39 15.99 -9.94 0.46
N THR A 40 14.98 -9.08 0.58
CA THR A 40 14.21 -8.54 -0.55
C THR A 40 14.49 -7.06 -0.73
N THR A 41 14.89 -6.64 -1.93
CA THR A 41 15.19 -5.24 -2.24
C THR A 41 13.90 -4.43 -2.43
N PRO A 42 13.93 -3.10 -2.25
CA PRO A 42 12.79 -2.24 -2.56
C PRO A 42 12.26 -2.43 -3.99
N PHE A 43 13.15 -2.64 -4.96
CA PHE A 43 12.74 -2.89 -6.34
C PHE A 43 11.95 -4.19 -6.47
N GLN A 44 12.39 -5.27 -5.82
CA GLN A 44 11.67 -6.54 -5.80
C GLN A 44 10.29 -6.42 -5.14
N HIS A 45 10.18 -5.66 -4.03
CA HIS A 45 8.90 -5.37 -3.39
C HIS A 45 7.95 -4.63 -4.33
N ALA A 46 8.42 -3.60 -5.03
CA ALA A 46 7.61 -2.86 -6.00
C ALA A 46 7.09 -3.78 -7.11
N CYS A 47 7.94 -4.68 -7.62
CA CYS A 47 7.54 -5.65 -8.63
C CYS A 47 6.55 -6.70 -8.09
N HIS A 48 6.80 -7.30 -6.92
CA HIS A 48 5.88 -8.29 -6.33
C HIS A 48 4.49 -7.75 -6.05
N ASN A 49 4.37 -6.44 -5.84
CA ASN A 49 3.09 -5.80 -5.57
C ASN A 49 2.55 -5.02 -6.78
N GLY A 50 3.25 -5.06 -7.92
CA GLY A 50 2.76 -4.54 -9.19
C GLY A 50 2.74 -3.01 -9.27
N HIS A 51 3.76 -2.35 -8.74
CA HIS A 51 3.87 -0.89 -8.68
C HIS A 51 4.87 -0.33 -9.71
N PRO A 52 4.48 -0.16 -10.98
CA PRO A 52 5.40 0.23 -12.05
C PRO A 52 6.03 1.61 -11.84
N ARG A 53 5.32 2.55 -11.20
CA ARG A 53 5.85 3.89 -10.89
C ARG A 53 7.00 3.86 -9.88
N VAL A 54 6.90 3.02 -8.86
CA VAL A 54 7.99 2.82 -7.90
C VAL A 54 9.16 2.10 -8.56
N ALA A 55 8.87 1.04 -9.33
CA ALA A 55 9.90 0.30 -10.07
C ALA A 55 10.66 1.21 -11.04
N GLN A 56 9.96 2.09 -11.77
CA GLN A 56 10.55 3.10 -12.65
C GLN A 56 11.50 4.04 -11.90
N TYR A 57 11.05 4.61 -10.78
CA TYR A 57 11.88 5.52 -9.99
C TYR A 57 13.14 4.82 -9.46
N LEU A 58 13.02 3.61 -8.92
CA LEU A 58 14.17 2.84 -8.45
C LEU A 58 15.14 2.51 -9.59
N LEU A 59 14.65 2.11 -10.76
CA LEU A 59 15.51 1.86 -11.94
C LEU A 59 16.27 3.11 -12.39
N GLN A 60 15.65 4.29 -12.30
CA GLN A 60 16.33 5.55 -12.58
C GLN A 60 17.49 5.79 -11.59
N LEU A 61 17.29 5.50 -10.30
CA LEU A 61 18.37 5.59 -9.31
C LEU A 61 19.50 4.60 -9.59
N TYR A 62 19.18 3.33 -9.87
CA TYR A 62 20.18 2.33 -10.27
C TYR A 62 21.02 2.81 -11.46
N LYS A 63 20.36 3.34 -12.50
CA LYS A 63 21.03 3.90 -13.68
C LYS A 63 21.88 5.13 -13.34
N GLN A 64 21.40 6.02 -12.47
CA GLN A 64 22.15 7.22 -12.04
C GLN A 64 23.43 6.87 -11.28
N HIS A 65 23.42 5.77 -10.53
CA HIS A 65 24.55 5.28 -9.75
C HIS A 65 25.42 4.24 -10.51
N ASP A 66 25.14 3.98 -11.79
CA ASP A 66 25.82 2.96 -12.62
C ASP A 66 25.81 1.56 -11.98
N MET A 67 24.65 1.19 -11.41
CA MET A 67 24.43 -0.07 -10.71
C MET A 67 23.43 -0.95 -11.46
N ASP A 68 23.70 -2.26 -11.47
CA ASP A 68 22.76 -3.25 -11.99
C ASP A 68 21.67 -3.61 -10.97
N VAL A 69 20.45 -3.81 -11.48
CA VAL A 69 19.35 -4.33 -10.67
C VAL A 69 19.44 -5.84 -10.56
N THR A 70 19.48 -6.36 -9.34
CA THR A 70 19.52 -7.79 -9.08
C THR A 70 18.12 -8.38 -8.90
N GLY A 71 17.95 -9.65 -9.27
CA GLY A 71 16.71 -10.40 -9.04
C GLY A 71 15.50 -9.96 -9.88
N LEU A 72 15.74 -9.47 -11.11
CA LEU A 72 14.68 -9.21 -12.09
C LEU A 72 13.84 -10.48 -12.39
N ASP A 73 14.46 -11.66 -12.37
CA ASP A 73 13.77 -12.95 -12.52
C ASP A 73 12.76 -13.22 -11.40
N VAL A 74 13.06 -12.78 -10.18
CA VAL A 74 12.20 -12.93 -9.00
C VAL A 74 10.91 -12.10 -9.14
N CYS A 75 10.95 -11.04 -9.95
CA CYS A 75 9.81 -10.18 -10.25
C CYS A 75 8.77 -10.87 -11.15
N GLN A 76 9.14 -11.92 -11.89
CA GLN A 76 8.26 -12.59 -12.86
C GLN A 76 7.19 -13.49 -12.23
N ARG A 77 7.50 -14.13 -11.10
CA ARG A 77 6.71 -15.27 -10.60
C ARG A 77 5.39 -14.89 -9.92
N LYS A 78 5.24 -13.64 -9.45
CA LYS A 78 4.09 -13.24 -8.63
C LYS A 78 3.67 -11.76 -8.77
N CYS A 79 4.10 -11.06 -9.82
CA CYS A 79 3.70 -9.67 -10.03
C CYS A 79 2.23 -9.60 -10.49
N PRO A 80 1.33 -8.90 -9.76
CA PRO A 80 -0.08 -8.79 -10.13
C PRO A 80 -0.31 -7.84 -11.31
N ASN A 81 0.66 -6.98 -11.63
CA ASN A 81 0.56 -6.02 -12.72
C ASN A 81 1.09 -6.64 -14.03
N PRO A 82 0.22 -6.94 -15.03
CA PRO A 82 0.64 -7.58 -16.27
C PRO A 82 1.55 -6.70 -17.12
N GLU A 83 1.42 -5.38 -17.01
CA GLU A 83 2.27 -4.45 -17.75
C GLU A 83 3.69 -4.43 -17.16
N LEU A 84 3.83 -4.52 -15.85
CA LEU A 84 5.15 -4.66 -15.21
C LEU A 84 5.79 -6.01 -15.53
N VAL A 85 5.00 -7.09 -15.63
CA VAL A 85 5.49 -8.41 -16.09
C VAL A 85 6.04 -8.34 -17.52
N LYS A 86 5.36 -7.65 -18.44
CA LYS A 86 5.85 -7.45 -19.82
C LYS A 86 7.20 -6.73 -19.84
N PHE A 87 7.39 -5.72 -18.99
CA PHE A 87 8.67 -5.03 -18.85
C PHE A 87 9.78 -5.98 -18.39
N VAL A 88 9.54 -6.75 -17.33
CA VAL A 88 10.53 -7.70 -16.80
C VAL A 88 10.88 -8.80 -17.81
N GLN A 89 9.97 -9.13 -18.74
CA GLN A 89 10.20 -10.06 -19.85
C GLN A 89 10.93 -9.42 -21.05
N GLY A 90 11.29 -8.14 -20.98
CA GLY A 90 11.89 -7.39 -22.09
C GLY A 90 10.94 -7.13 -23.25
N LYS A 91 9.62 -7.28 -23.06
CA LYS A 91 8.60 -7.09 -24.10
C LYS A 91 8.16 -5.63 -24.26
N GLN A 92 8.44 -4.79 -23.27
CA GLN A 92 8.16 -3.36 -23.30
C GLN A 92 9.11 -2.59 -22.37
N THR A 93 9.09 -1.27 -22.47
CA THR A 93 9.85 -0.40 -21.56
C THR A 93 9.13 -0.23 -20.22
N ILE A 94 9.84 0.22 -19.19
CA ILE A 94 9.20 0.55 -17.91
C ILE A 94 8.22 1.74 -18.07
N ASP A 95 8.51 2.64 -19.00
CA ASP A 95 7.64 3.78 -19.33
C ASP A 95 6.31 3.29 -19.93
N ASP A 96 6.34 2.29 -20.81
CA ASP A 96 5.14 1.62 -21.31
C ASP A 96 4.32 1.00 -20.17
N SER A 97 5.00 0.39 -19.18
CA SER A 97 4.32 -0.22 -18.03
C SER A 97 3.61 0.80 -17.16
N VAL A 98 4.21 1.97 -16.97
CA VAL A 98 3.58 3.08 -16.24
C VAL A 98 2.42 3.67 -17.03
N ALA A 99 2.58 3.87 -18.34
CA ALA A 99 1.55 4.47 -19.19
C ALA A 99 0.31 3.58 -19.34
N ARG A 100 0.50 2.25 -19.34
CA ARG A 100 -0.59 1.25 -19.46
C ARG A 100 -1.09 0.77 -18.11
N ASP A 101 -0.61 1.32 -17.00
CA ASP A 101 -1.05 0.92 -15.67
C ASP A 101 -2.51 1.29 -15.44
N THR A 102 -3.40 0.31 -15.58
CA THR A 102 -4.84 0.49 -15.38
C THR A 102 -5.19 0.77 -13.93
N ILE A 103 -4.34 0.38 -12.97
CA ILE A 103 -4.55 0.63 -11.54
C ILE A 103 -4.56 2.14 -11.25
N ALA A 104 -3.67 2.89 -11.92
CA ALA A 104 -3.59 4.35 -11.78
C ALA A 104 -4.87 5.09 -12.19
N ASN A 105 -5.71 4.46 -13.03
CA ASN A 105 -6.95 5.05 -13.54
C ASN A 105 -8.20 4.53 -12.83
N LEU A 106 -8.06 3.62 -11.86
CA LEU A 106 -9.21 3.11 -11.12
C LEU A 106 -9.92 4.24 -10.38
N SER A 107 -11.25 4.13 -10.33
CA SER A 107 -12.08 4.93 -9.45
C SER A 107 -11.77 4.63 -7.99
N VAL A 108 -12.24 5.46 -7.06
CA VAL A 108 -12.05 5.20 -5.62
C VAL A 108 -12.73 3.90 -5.17
N TRP A 109 -13.86 3.56 -5.78
CA TRP A 109 -14.61 2.34 -5.50
C TRP A 109 -13.90 1.11 -6.03
N ASP A 110 -13.43 1.11 -7.29
CA ASP A 110 -12.70 -0.03 -7.87
C ASP A 110 -11.36 -0.25 -7.16
N ALA A 111 -10.67 0.83 -6.81
CA ALA A 111 -9.44 0.75 -6.04
C ALA A 111 -9.69 0.14 -4.66
N ALA A 112 -10.78 0.49 -3.98
CA ALA A 112 -11.14 -0.09 -2.68
C ALA A 112 -11.57 -1.55 -2.79
N LYS A 113 -12.37 -1.89 -3.81
CA LYS A 113 -12.80 -3.26 -4.11
C LYS A 113 -11.63 -4.19 -4.40
N GLY A 114 -10.63 -3.70 -5.12
CA GLY A 114 -9.40 -4.42 -5.43
C GLY A 114 -8.30 -4.35 -4.36
N GLY A 115 -8.50 -3.60 -3.27
CA GLY A 115 -7.50 -3.43 -2.21
C GLY A 115 -6.26 -2.63 -2.66
N HIS A 116 -6.38 -1.77 -3.66
CA HIS A 116 -5.28 -0.98 -4.22
C HIS A 116 -4.96 0.27 -3.37
N VAL A 117 -4.37 0.05 -2.20
CA VAL A 117 -4.13 1.09 -1.18
C VAL A 117 -3.33 2.29 -1.68
N THR A 118 -2.34 2.08 -2.54
CA THR A 118 -1.58 3.17 -3.18
C THR A 118 -2.51 4.11 -3.93
N ARG A 119 -3.39 3.53 -4.75
CA ARG A 119 -4.33 4.29 -5.57
C ARG A 119 -5.34 5.02 -4.68
N LEU A 120 -5.78 4.40 -3.58
CA LEU A 120 -6.61 5.07 -2.58
C LEU A 120 -5.90 6.28 -1.96
N ARG A 121 -4.61 6.14 -1.61
CA ARG A 121 -3.82 7.24 -1.06
C ARG A 121 -3.68 8.37 -2.07
N ASP A 122 -3.36 8.04 -3.32
CA ASP A 122 -3.28 9.01 -4.42
C ASP A 122 -4.61 9.76 -4.60
N LEU A 123 -5.74 9.05 -4.61
CA LEU A 123 -7.07 9.64 -4.77
C LEU A 123 -7.41 10.60 -3.61
N VAL A 124 -7.12 10.21 -2.38
CA VAL A 124 -7.31 11.08 -1.20
C VAL A 124 -6.42 12.33 -1.27
N GLN A 125 -5.17 12.19 -1.72
CA GLN A 125 -4.26 13.33 -1.86
C GLN A 125 -4.63 14.26 -3.03
N LEU A 126 -4.96 13.70 -4.20
CA LEU A 126 -5.43 14.46 -5.36
C LEU A 126 -6.69 15.26 -5.02
N ARG A 127 -7.60 14.69 -4.22
CA ARG A 127 -8.77 15.42 -3.68
C ARG A 127 -8.38 16.60 -2.80
N LYS A 128 -7.34 16.49 -1.97
CA LYS A 128 -6.84 17.60 -1.14
C LYS A 128 -6.17 18.70 -1.98
N MET A 129 -5.40 18.32 -3.00
CA MET A 129 -4.65 19.25 -3.85
C MET A 129 -5.53 19.98 -4.88
N ALA A 130 -6.48 19.27 -5.48
CA ALA A 130 -7.33 19.77 -6.56
C ALA A 130 -8.80 19.36 -6.35
N PRO A 131 -9.49 19.93 -5.34
CA PRO A 131 -10.86 19.52 -4.98
C PRO A 131 -11.87 19.72 -6.10
N CYS A 132 -11.75 20.77 -6.93
CA CYS A 132 -12.70 21.00 -8.02
C CYS A 132 -12.60 19.95 -9.15
N GLN A 133 -11.49 19.22 -9.23
CA GLN A 133 -11.22 18.24 -10.29
C GLN A 133 -11.41 16.80 -9.82
N ASN A 134 -11.42 16.56 -8.51
CA ASN A 134 -11.48 15.24 -7.92
C ASN A 134 -12.70 15.14 -6.99
N PRO A 135 -13.63 14.19 -7.24
CA PRO A 135 -14.83 14.05 -6.43
C PRO A 135 -14.48 13.67 -4.99
N PRO A 136 -15.32 14.03 -4.00
CA PRO A 136 -15.12 13.59 -2.63
C PRO A 136 -15.10 12.07 -2.52
N VAL A 137 -14.09 11.54 -1.83
CA VAL A 137 -13.85 10.09 -1.71
C VAL A 137 -14.90 9.34 -0.88
N HIS A 138 -15.74 10.08 -0.14
CA HIS A 138 -16.77 9.53 0.73
C HIS A 138 -18.12 9.32 0.05
N LEU A 139 -18.28 9.76 -1.21
CA LEU A 139 -19.53 9.61 -1.94
C LEU A 139 -19.78 8.15 -2.31
N ALA A 140 -21.05 7.80 -2.39
CA ALA A 140 -21.51 6.52 -2.92
C ALA A 140 -21.44 6.50 -4.45
N ASP A 141 -21.26 5.31 -5.01
CA ASP A 141 -21.37 5.05 -6.45
C ASP A 141 -22.83 4.86 -6.90
N ALA A 142 -23.01 4.37 -8.13
CA ALA A 142 -24.32 4.09 -8.70
C ALA A 142 -25.09 2.95 -7.99
N ASP A 143 -24.38 2.05 -7.29
CA ASP A 143 -24.96 0.97 -6.50
C ASP A 143 -25.25 1.40 -5.06
N ASN A 144 -25.09 2.70 -4.76
CA ASN A 144 -25.23 3.28 -3.43
C ASN A 144 -24.22 2.70 -2.40
N HIS A 145 -23.02 2.34 -2.86
CA HIS A 145 -21.93 1.88 -2.00
C HIS A 145 -20.77 2.87 -2.00
N THR A 146 -20.16 3.08 -0.84
CA THR A 146 -18.97 3.91 -0.71
C THR A 146 -17.70 3.11 -1.02
N ALA A 147 -16.57 3.79 -1.17
CA ALA A 147 -15.28 3.11 -1.22
C ALA A 147 -14.97 2.35 0.09
N LEU A 148 -15.37 2.89 1.25
CA LEU A 148 -15.12 2.25 2.53
C LEU A 148 -15.92 0.94 2.65
N TYR A 149 -17.17 0.92 2.20
CA TYR A 149 -17.98 -0.30 2.05
C TYR A 149 -17.23 -1.41 1.30
N TYR A 150 -16.68 -1.11 0.12
CA TYR A 150 -15.97 -2.12 -0.69
C TYR A 150 -14.68 -2.61 -0.04
N ALA A 151 -13.93 -1.72 0.62
CA ALA A 151 -12.78 -2.13 1.41
C ALA A 151 -13.20 -3.09 2.54
N CYS A 152 -14.30 -2.80 3.23
CA CYS A 152 -14.84 -3.62 4.31
C CYS A 152 -15.31 -5.00 3.81
N LEU A 153 -16.07 -5.02 2.71
CA LEU A 153 -16.54 -6.24 2.05
C LEU A 153 -15.36 -7.14 1.63
N GLY A 154 -14.28 -6.54 1.12
CA GLY A 154 -13.05 -7.24 0.72
C GLY A 154 -12.10 -7.58 1.87
N ASN A 155 -12.35 -7.11 3.09
CA ASN A 155 -11.43 -7.17 4.24
C ASN A 155 -10.04 -6.57 3.95
N HIS A 156 -9.97 -5.52 3.13
CA HIS A 156 -8.71 -4.85 2.77
C HIS A 156 -8.28 -3.88 3.88
N VAL A 157 -7.73 -4.43 4.96
CA VAL A 157 -7.43 -3.69 6.21
C VAL A 157 -6.50 -2.50 6.02
N GLU A 158 -5.54 -2.57 5.12
CA GLU A 158 -4.65 -1.45 4.79
C GLU A 158 -5.40 -0.31 4.09
N GLY A 159 -6.50 -0.62 3.39
CA GLY A 159 -7.40 0.38 2.82
C GLY A 159 -8.11 1.20 3.90
N PHE A 160 -8.41 0.60 5.06
CA PHE A 160 -9.05 1.31 6.18
C PHE A 160 -8.18 2.45 6.68
N ALA A 161 -6.86 2.23 6.77
CA ALA A 161 -5.92 3.24 7.24
C ALA A 161 -5.90 4.50 6.36
N VAL A 162 -6.31 4.38 5.09
CA VAL A 162 -6.41 5.51 4.16
C VAL A 162 -7.81 6.12 4.18
N LEU A 163 -8.86 5.28 4.13
CA LEU A 163 -10.23 5.72 3.94
C LEU A 163 -10.90 6.24 5.23
N VAL A 164 -10.70 5.57 6.37
CA VAL A 164 -11.34 5.93 7.64
C VAL A 164 -11.07 7.38 8.04
N PRO A 165 -9.81 7.87 8.05
CA PRO A 165 -9.53 9.28 8.37
C PRO A 165 -10.15 10.25 7.36
N ALA A 166 -10.20 9.88 6.07
CA ALA A 166 -10.77 10.73 5.03
C ALA A 166 -12.30 10.84 5.16
N PHE A 167 -12.99 9.75 5.52
CA PHE A 167 -14.42 9.73 5.75
C PHE A 167 -14.80 10.48 7.03
N LYS A 168 -14.10 10.22 8.13
CA LYS A 168 -14.31 10.92 9.40
C LYS A 168 -14.12 12.43 9.29
N ALA A 169 -13.24 12.89 8.41
CA ALA A 169 -13.02 14.32 8.17
C ALA A 169 -14.09 14.96 7.27
N ALA A 170 -14.90 14.17 6.55
CA ALA A 170 -15.80 14.65 5.52
C ALA A 170 -17.29 14.48 5.84
N MET A 171 -17.64 13.49 6.68
CA MET A 171 -19.00 13.21 7.15
C MET A 171 -19.23 13.82 8.54
N ASP A 172 -20.48 14.05 8.90
CA ASP A 172 -20.83 14.30 10.30
C ASP A 172 -20.80 13.02 11.14
N ASP A 173 -20.90 13.16 12.47
CA ASP A 173 -20.79 12.02 13.40
C ASP A 173 -21.91 10.98 13.20
N ALA A 174 -23.12 11.40 12.78
CA ALA A 174 -24.25 10.49 12.60
C ALA A 174 -24.12 9.71 11.28
N GLU A 175 -23.79 10.39 10.19
CA GLU A 175 -23.50 9.79 8.89
C GLU A 175 -22.33 8.80 8.98
N TYR A 176 -21.24 9.22 9.64
CA TYR A 176 -20.07 8.38 9.84
C TYR A 176 -20.40 7.14 10.69
N ALA A 177 -21.21 7.28 11.74
CA ALA A 177 -21.63 6.14 12.56
C ALA A 177 -22.46 5.12 11.76
N VAL A 178 -23.35 5.58 10.88
CA VAL A 178 -24.13 4.72 9.98
C VAL A 178 -23.22 3.98 9.01
N GLU A 179 -22.27 4.68 8.39
CA GLU A 179 -21.29 4.08 7.47
C GLU A 179 -20.47 2.99 8.16
N MET A 180 -19.98 3.25 9.37
CA MET A 180 -19.21 2.27 10.14
C MET A 180 -20.05 1.05 10.54
N GLU A 181 -21.34 1.22 10.82
CA GLU A 181 -22.25 0.11 11.08
C GLU A 181 -22.48 -0.76 9.84
N VAL A 182 -22.62 -0.15 8.66
CA VAL A 182 -22.70 -0.89 7.39
C VAL A 182 -21.40 -1.68 7.17
N CYS A 183 -20.25 -1.04 7.36
CA CYS A 183 -18.93 -1.67 7.22
C CYS A 183 -18.75 -2.89 8.15
N ARG A 184 -19.18 -2.78 9.41
CA ARG A 184 -19.12 -3.88 10.38
C ARG A 184 -19.95 -5.09 9.93
N LYS A 185 -21.09 -4.88 9.28
CA LYS A 185 -21.96 -5.97 8.82
C LYS A 185 -21.39 -6.74 7.63
N VAL A 186 -20.56 -6.10 6.81
CA VAL A 186 -20.00 -6.72 5.60
C VAL A 186 -18.58 -7.26 5.79
N ALA A 187 -17.84 -6.75 6.77
CA ALA A 187 -16.55 -7.32 7.15
C ALA A 187 -16.73 -8.72 7.76
N THR A 188 -15.88 -9.67 7.36
CA THR A 188 -16.02 -11.08 7.76
C THR A 188 -14.82 -11.60 8.57
N THR A 189 -13.71 -10.87 8.60
CA THR A 189 -12.51 -11.25 9.34
C THR A 189 -12.47 -10.57 10.73
N PRO A 190 -12.03 -11.28 11.79
CA PRO A 190 -11.91 -10.69 13.13
C PRO A 190 -11.00 -9.46 13.15
N THR A 191 -9.94 -9.47 12.34
CA THR A 191 -9.03 -8.34 12.19
C THR A 191 -9.74 -7.10 11.64
N ALA A 192 -10.50 -7.24 10.56
CA ALA A 192 -11.23 -6.12 9.97
C ALA A 192 -12.31 -5.60 10.94
N ILE A 193 -13.09 -6.50 11.55
CA ILE A 193 -14.12 -6.13 12.53
C ILE A 193 -13.50 -5.39 13.71
N GLY A 194 -12.40 -5.90 14.28
CA GLY A 194 -11.73 -5.28 15.41
C GLY A 194 -11.12 -3.90 15.09
N LEU A 195 -10.65 -3.70 13.86
CA LEU A 195 -10.22 -2.36 13.41
C LEU A 195 -11.39 -1.38 13.26
N LEU A 196 -12.57 -1.86 12.83
CA LEU A 196 -13.76 -1.03 12.62
C LEU A 196 -14.48 -0.66 13.92
N ASP A 197 -14.43 -1.52 14.94
CA ASP A 197 -15.01 -1.25 16.27
C ASP A 197 -14.01 -0.63 17.27
N GLY A 198 -12.74 -0.56 16.89
CA GLY A 198 -11.67 0.03 17.68
C GLY A 198 -11.11 -0.89 18.78
N SER A 199 -11.52 -2.16 18.84
CA SER A 199 -10.95 -3.18 19.73
C SER A 199 -9.54 -3.63 19.30
N LEU A 200 -9.18 -3.41 18.04
CA LEU A 200 -7.82 -3.55 17.50
C LEU A 200 -7.36 -2.23 16.91
N MET A 201 -6.08 -1.92 17.08
CA MET A 201 -5.44 -0.78 16.42
C MET A 201 -4.49 -1.28 15.35
N MET A 202 -4.28 -0.50 14.28
CA MET A 202 -3.32 -0.88 13.21
C MET A 202 -1.91 -1.19 13.75
N ARG A 203 -1.49 -0.54 14.84
CA ARG A 203 -0.21 -0.81 15.51
C ARG A 203 -0.09 -2.23 16.06
N ASP A 204 -1.20 -2.86 16.44
CA ASP A 204 -1.22 -4.18 17.06
C ASP A 204 -0.98 -5.29 16.02
N LEU A 205 -1.27 -5.02 14.74
CA LEU A 205 -1.04 -5.95 13.62
C LEU A 205 0.43 -6.03 13.21
N PHE A 206 1.20 -4.98 13.48
CA PHE A 206 2.64 -4.91 13.15
C PHE A 206 3.52 -5.06 14.39
N ALA A 207 2.94 -5.41 15.54
CA ALA A 207 3.70 -5.70 16.75
C ALA A 207 4.48 -7.03 16.56
N PRO A 208 5.77 -7.09 16.90
CA PRO A 208 6.50 -8.35 16.88
C PRO A 208 5.83 -9.35 17.83
N PRO A 209 5.81 -10.66 17.50
CA PRO A 209 5.19 -11.66 18.35
C PRO A 209 5.80 -11.58 19.75
N ALA A 210 4.95 -11.44 20.77
CA ALA A 210 5.39 -11.39 22.16
C ALA A 210 6.26 -12.62 22.45
N GLY A 211 7.52 -12.38 22.79
CA GLY A 211 8.51 -13.43 23.02
C GLY A 211 7.98 -14.49 23.98
N SER A 212 7.98 -15.74 23.54
CA SER A 212 7.78 -16.87 24.43
C SER A 212 8.84 -16.77 25.54
N LYS A 213 8.40 -16.58 26.77
CA LYS A 213 9.29 -16.65 27.93
C LYS A 213 9.84 -18.08 27.98
N SER A 214 11.04 -18.28 27.48
CA SER A 214 11.79 -19.52 27.73
C SER A 214 12.04 -19.60 29.22
N THR A 215 11.25 -20.42 29.90
CA THR A 215 11.50 -20.82 31.28
C THR A 215 12.84 -21.55 31.31
N LYS A 216 13.91 -20.83 31.67
CA LYS A 216 15.14 -21.47 32.14
C LYS A 216 14.80 -22.27 33.39
N LYS A 217 14.58 -23.58 33.22
CA LYS A 217 14.69 -24.53 34.34
C LYS A 217 16.14 -24.50 34.79
N ASN A 218 16.40 -23.92 35.96
CA ASN A 218 17.63 -24.12 36.69
C ASN A 218 17.72 -25.61 37.05
N ALA A 219 18.64 -26.33 36.41
CA ALA A 219 19.13 -27.60 36.91
C ALA A 219 20.30 -27.30 37.85
N LYS A 220 20.19 -27.82 39.07
CA LYS A 220 21.18 -27.79 40.13
C LYS A 220 22.10 -29.00 39.97
#